data_AF-A0A923EGT1-F1
#
_entry.id   AF-A0A923EGT1-F1
#
_cell.length_a   1.000
_cell.length_b   1.000
_cell.length_c   1.000
_cell.angle_alpha   90.00
_cell.angle_beta   90.00
_cell.angle_gamma   90.00
#
_symmetry.space_group_name_H-M   'P 1'
#
loop_
_entity.id
_entity.type
_entity.pdbx_description
1 polymer ?
#
loop_
_entity_poly.entity_id
_entity_poly.type
_entity_poly.pdbx_seq_one_letter_code
_entity_poly.pdbx_strand_id
1 'polypeptide(L)'
;MSLSASICPLSFLTEIALGFVAFTIGSELSLSSLKRLGSGIIYIIFAESFGAFFLVVAAVYLLTRDLPLSIIFGAMAPASAPAGTVAVIQECKAKGSLTKALYAVVGFDDGLAIIIFGFGASFAKSLLIGEASGTTASVLPTLWTPIVEIGLSLVTGGIIGLLFCKLVFRLQKSRDILIILFGAVLLATGLSIRWHLSLILTNMMVGFVLVNSRRESLVQRVMAPLLEIMPLVFLLFFCLAGANLKLSAIPALGSLGAVYILGRSAGKIGGVRLGSLFGPVEEKVKKYLGMGILSQAGVAIGLSLIAKHEFAQLDAQYNLPHASIIGVAVLTTITTTCVFFEIIGPILTKFALKKAGEIPHEAS
;
A
#
# COMPACT_ATOMS: atom_id res chain seq x y z
N MET A 1 24.18 -20.78 17.47
CA MET A 1 24.19 -19.30 17.47
C MET A 1 23.26 -18.86 16.36
N SER A 2 22.00 -18.55 16.70
CA SER A 2 20.91 -18.48 15.71
C SER A 2 21.07 -17.27 14.79
N LEU A 3 20.67 -17.40 13.52
CA LEU A 3 20.63 -16.30 12.55
C LEU A 3 19.90 -15.03 13.07
N SER A 4 19.09 -15.11 14.14
CA SER A 4 18.42 -13.94 14.71
C SER A 4 19.37 -12.95 15.39
N ALA A 5 20.53 -13.40 15.89
CA ALA A 5 21.50 -12.52 16.55
C ALA A 5 22.24 -11.59 15.55
N SER A 6 22.33 -11.99 14.28
CA SER A 6 23.02 -11.21 13.23
C SER A 6 22.13 -10.17 12.53
N ILE A 7 20.83 -10.11 12.84
CA ILE A 7 19.85 -9.24 12.14
C ILE A 7 19.59 -7.93 12.90
N CYS A 8 20.01 -7.83 14.18
CA CYS A 8 19.89 -6.60 14.97
C CYS A 8 20.48 -5.33 14.27
N PRO A 9 21.61 -5.41 13.54
CA PRO A 9 22.17 -4.26 12.80
C PRO A 9 21.37 -3.81 11.57
N LEU A 10 20.40 -4.60 11.09
CA LEU A 10 19.60 -4.32 9.88
C LEU A 10 18.23 -3.67 10.16
N SER A 11 17.80 -3.60 11.42
CA SER A 11 16.52 -2.98 11.81
C SER A 11 16.45 -1.51 11.35
N PHE A 12 17.49 -0.74 11.66
CA PHE A 12 17.63 0.66 11.22
C PHE A 12 17.63 0.81 9.69
N LEU A 13 18.31 -0.09 8.97
CA LEU A 13 18.33 -0.06 7.50
C LEU A 13 16.92 -0.34 6.93
N THR A 14 16.18 -1.23 7.57
CA THR A 14 14.79 -1.54 7.22
C THR A 14 13.90 -0.30 7.44
N GLU A 15 13.99 0.36 8.59
CA GLU A 15 13.22 1.57 8.90
C GLU A 15 13.50 2.73 7.92
N ILE A 16 14.76 2.92 7.52
CA ILE A 16 15.11 3.91 6.48
C ILE A 16 14.52 3.54 5.14
N ALA A 17 14.70 2.28 4.73
CA ALA A 17 14.19 1.80 3.45
C ALA A 17 12.66 1.95 3.38
N LEU A 18 11.96 1.65 4.48
CA LEU A 18 10.52 1.87 4.63
C LEU A 18 10.14 3.35 4.55
N GLY A 19 10.94 4.24 5.14
CA GLY A 19 10.76 5.69 5.03
C GLY A 19 10.83 6.17 3.57
N PHE A 20 11.81 5.68 2.79
CA PHE A 20 11.91 6.01 1.37
C PHE A 20 10.78 5.46 0.53
N VAL A 21 10.35 4.22 0.80
CA VAL A 21 9.19 3.63 0.14
C VAL A 21 7.95 4.47 0.41
N ALA A 22 7.69 4.81 1.67
CA ALA A 22 6.56 5.66 2.06
C ALA A 22 6.62 7.05 1.41
N PHE A 23 7.79 7.70 1.39
CA PHE A 23 7.99 9.00 0.76
C PHE A 23 7.76 8.97 -0.76
N THR A 24 8.27 7.95 -1.45
CA THR A 24 8.08 7.78 -2.91
C THR A 24 6.60 7.69 -3.23
N ILE A 25 5.86 6.89 -2.46
CA ILE A 25 4.41 6.69 -2.64
C ILE A 25 3.65 7.97 -2.32
N GLY A 26 4.00 8.66 -1.24
CA GLY A 26 3.44 9.98 -0.93
C GLY A 26 3.60 10.97 -2.09
N SER A 27 4.73 10.89 -2.80
CA SER A 27 5.03 11.76 -3.95
C SER A 27 4.25 11.40 -5.22
N GLU A 28 3.57 10.26 -5.26
CA GLU A 28 2.67 9.86 -6.37
C GLU A 28 1.22 10.34 -6.16
N LEU A 29 0.83 10.67 -4.92
CA LEU A 29 -0.51 11.09 -4.52
C LEU A 29 -0.85 12.55 -4.92
N SER A 30 -0.84 12.84 -6.22
CA SER A 30 -1.19 14.15 -6.78
C SER A 30 -2.70 14.39 -6.80
N LEU A 31 -3.21 15.31 -5.96
CA LEU A 31 -4.61 15.73 -5.98
C LEU A 31 -5.00 16.40 -7.30
N SER A 32 -4.05 17.07 -7.96
CA SER A 32 -4.29 17.70 -9.26
C SER A 32 -4.51 16.65 -10.35
N SER A 33 -3.73 15.57 -10.35
CA SER A 33 -3.89 14.45 -11.28
C SER A 33 -5.19 13.69 -10.99
N LEU A 34 -5.51 13.43 -9.72
CA LEU A 34 -6.76 12.78 -9.32
C LEU A 34 -8.00 13.57 -9.81
N LYS A 35 -8.02 14.89 -9.61
CA LYS A 35 -9.11 15.76 -10.08
C LYS A 35 -9.28 15.77 -11.60
N ARG A 36 -8.22 15.54 -12.37
CA ARG A 36 -8.25 15.49 -13.84
C ARG A 36 -8.86 14.19 -14.39
N LEU A 37 -8.97 13.13 -13.58
CA LEU A 37 -9.53 11.84 -14.02
C LEU A 37 -11.04 11.85 -14.23
N GLY A 38 -11.75 12.86 -13.70
CA GLY A 38 -13.20 12.95 -13.71
C GLY A 38 -13.84 12.24 -12.50
N SER A 39 -15.00 12.74 -12.09
CA SER A 39 -15.68 12.28 -10.87
C SER A 39 -16.03 10.80 -10.88
N GLY A 40 -16.37 10.22 -12.04
CA GLY A 40 -16.70 8.80 -12.17
C GLY A 40 -15.53 7.87 -11.81
N ILE A 41 -14.31 8.17 -12.26
CA ILE A 41 -13.13 7.37 -11.92
C ILE A 41 -12.78 7.52 -10.44
N ILE A 42 -12.92 8.72 -9.87
CA ILE A 42 -12.69 8.95 -8.44
C ILE A 42 -13.63 8.09 -7.59
N TYR A 43 -14.93 8.06 -7.90
CA TYR A 43 -15.88 7.19 -7.19
C TYR A 43 -15.56 5.71 -7.34
N ILE A 44 -15.07 5.29 -8.51
CA ILE A 44 -14.62 3.92 -8.72
C ILE A 44 -13.44 3.60 -7.79
N ILE A 45 -12.37 4.39 -7.81
CA ILE A 45 -11.17 4.18 -6.96
C ILE A 45 -11.58 4.03 -5.49
N PHE A 46 -12.38 4.95 -4.98
CA PHE A 46 -12.83 4.87 -3.59
C PHE A 46 -13.70 3.64 -3.32
N ALA A 47 -14.67 3.34 -4.19
CA ALA A 47 -15.59 2.23 -3.98
C ALA A 47 -14.91 0.86 -4.12
N GLU A 48 -13.96 0.71 -5.05
CA GLU A 48 -13.20 -0.52 -5.22
C GLU A 48 -12.24 -0.74 -4.04
N SER A 49 -11.54 0.31 -3.60
CA SER A 49 -10.56 0.20 -2.52
C SER A 49 -11.26 -0.09 -1.19
N PHE A 50 -12.29 0.69 -0.83
CA PHE A 50 -13.05 0.43 0.37
C PHE A 50 -13.88 -0.87 0.28
N GLY A 51 -14.37 -1.21 -0.91
CA GLY A 51 -15.05 -2.49 -1.16
C GLY A 51 -14.14 -3.68 -0.89
N ALA A 52 -12.90 -3.65 -1.39
CA ALA A 52 -11.87 -4.64 -1.09
C ALA A 52 -11.55 -4.69 0.40
N PHE A 53 -11.33 -3.53 1.03
CA PHE A 53 -11.08 -3.42 2.46
C PHE A 53 -12.17 -4.09 3.29
N PHE A 54 -13.40 -3.59 3.24
CA PHE A 54 -14.49 -4.06 4.10
C PHE A 54 -14.85 -5.52 3.85
N LEU A 55 -14.83 -5.96 2.60
CA LEU A 55 -15.21 -7.33 2.26
C LEU A 55 -14.13 -8.33 2.70
N VAL A 56 -12.84 -8.00 2.62
CA VAL A 56 -11.77 -8.83 3.16
C VAL A 56 -11.78 -8.83 4.69
N VAL A 57 -12.00 -7.68 5.35
CA VAL A 57 -12.18 -7.64 6.82
C VAL A 57 -13.30 -8.59 7.23
N ALA A 58 -14.47 -8.47 6.60
CA ALA A 58 -15.62 -9.32 6.93
C ALA A 58 -15.32 -10.80 6.68
N ALA A 59 -14.76 -11.15 5.52
CA ALA A 59 -14.52 -12.54 5.13
C ALA A 59 -13.45 -13.20 6.01
N VAL A 60 -12.35 -12.51 6.29
CA VAL A 60 -11.30 -13.02 7.18
C VAL A 60 -11.81 -13.11 8.62
N TYR A 61 -12.52 -12.09 9.12
CA TYR A 61 -13.09 -12.14 10.46
C TYR A 61 -14.10 -13.28 10.65
N LEU A 62 -14.94 -13.55 9.66
CA LEU A 62 -15.87 -14.68 9.70
C LEU A 62 -15.14 -16.03 9.82
N LEU A 63 -13.97 -16.16 9.19
CA LEU A 63 -13.14 -17.36 9.23
C LEU A 63 -12.35 -17.49 10.54
N THR A 64 -11.66 -16.43 10.96
CA THR A 64 -10.64 -16.49 12.03
C THR A 64 -11.15 -16.01 13.38
N ARG A 65 -12.22 -15.19 13.40
CA ARG A 65 -12.72 -14.46 14.58
C ARG A 65 -11.68 -13.54 15.23
N ASP A 66 -10.62 -13.22 14.50
CA ASP A 66 -9.53 -12.36 14.91
C ASP A 66 -9.66 -11.00 14.20
N LEU A 67 -10.09 -9.99 14.96
CA LEU A 67 -10.37 -8.67 14.42
C LEU A 67 -9.08 -7.94 14.00
N PRO A 68 -8.01 -7.85 14.82
CA PRO A 68 -6.73 -7.28 14.39
C PRO A 68 -6.19 -7.90 13.08
N LEU A 69 -6.17 -9.24 12.97
CA LEU A 69 -5.73 -9.94 11.77
C LEU A 69 -6.57 -9.56 10.55
N SER A 70 -7.91 -9.56 10.71
CA SER A 70 -8.83 -9.25 9.61
C SER A 70 -8.66 -7.82 9.09
N ILE A 71 -8.42 -6.85 9.98
CA ILE A 71 -8.21 -5.44 9.63
C ILE A 71 -6.91 -5.28 8.85
N ILE A 72 -5.83 -5.94 9.27
CA ILE A 72 -4.56 -5.88 8.54
C ILE A 72 -4.68 -6.50 7.14
N PHE A 73 -5.33 -7.65 7.00
CA PHE A 73 -5.59 -8.24 5.69
C PHE A 73 -6.46 -7.33 4.82
N GLY A 74 -7.54 -6.80 5.39
CA GLY A 74 -8.40 -5.85 4.70
C GLY A 74 -7.63 -4.63 4.23
N ALA A 75 -6.74 -4.09 5.05
CA ALA A 75 -6.02 -2.88 4.74
C ALA A 75 -4.98 -3.02 3.62
N MET A 76 -4.56 -4.25 3.31
CA MET A 76 -3.69 -4.55 2.16
C MET A 76 -4.45 -4.95 0.90
N ALA A 77 -5.74 -5.30 1.02
CA ALA A 77 -6.56 -5.72 -0.10
C ALA A 77 -6.69 -4.68 -1.25
N PRO A 78 -6.75 -3.37 -0.99
CA PRO A 78 -6.87 -2.37 -2.05
C PRO A 78 -5.67 -2.32 -3.00
N ALA A 79 -4.47 -2.64 -2.48
CA ALA A 79 -3.21 -2.52 -3.23
C ALA A 79 -3.28 -3.27 -4.56
N SER A 80 -2.79 -2.63 -5.62
CA SER A 80 -2.73 -3.20 -6.97
C SER A 80 -1.30 -3.18 -7.50
N ALA A 81 -1.10 -3.64 -8.74
CA ALA A 81 0.20 -3.55 -9.38
C ALA A 81 0.04 -2.97 -10.79
N PRO A 82 0.61 -1.79 -11.08
CA PRO A 82 0.57 -1.21 -12.41
C PRO A 82 1.38 -2.06 -13.40
N ALA A 83 2.52 -2.64 -12.99
CA ALA A 83 3.48 -3.27 -13.89
C ALA A 83 2.86 -4.32 -14.83
N GLY A 84 2.19 -5.34 -14.29
CA GLY A 84 1.57 -6.39 -15.10
C GLY A 84 0.43 -5.88 -15.99
N THR A 85 -0.41 -4.99 -15.45
CA THR A 85 -1.54 -4.39 -16.19
C THR A 85 -1.05 -3.52 -17.35
N VAL A 86 -0.06 -2.67 -17.09
CA VAL A 86 0.54 -1.75 -18.07
C VAL A 86 1.31 -2.52 -19.14
N ALA A 87 2.05 -3.56 -18.76
CA ALA A 87 2.76 -4.42 -19.71
C ALA A 87 1.78 -5.02 -20.75
N VAL A 88 0.66 -5.58 -20.29
CA VAL A 88 -0.37 -6.13 -21.19
C VAL A 88 -0.99 -5.06 -22.08
N ILE A 89 -1.29 -3.87 -21.54
CA ILE A 89 -1.81 -2.74 -22.33
C ILE A 89 -0.83 -2.37 -23.44
N GLN A 90 0.46 -2.26 -23.12
CA GLN A 90 1.50 -1.88 -24.08
C GLN A 90 1.75 -2.97 -25.13
N GLU A 91 1.84 -4.22 -24.70
CA GLU A 91 2.01 -5.39 -25.58
C GLU A 91 0.85 -5.52 -26.57
N CYS A 92 -0.39 -5.39 -26.08
CA CYS A 92 -1.59 -5.43 -26.91
C CYS A 92 -1.84 -4.13 -27.68
N LYS A 93 -1.01 -3.09 -27.49
CA LYS A 93 -1.21 -1.72 -28.02
C LYS A 93 -2.63 -1.20 -27.78
N ALA A 94 -3.22 -1.55 -26.63
CA ALA A 94 -4.62 -1.30 -26.36
C ALA A 94 -4.91 0.20 -26.20
N LYS A 95 -6.05 0.65 -26.72
CA LYS A 95 -6.45 2.07 -26.66
C LYS A 95 -7.95 2.20 -26.43
N GLY A 96 -8.33 3.06 -25.50
CA GLY A 96 -9.73 3.40 -25.24
C GLY A 96 -9.95 3.88 -23.82
N SER A 97 -11.20 3.97 -23.42
CA SER A 97 -11.62 4.45 -22.10
C SER A 97 -11.37 3.44 -20.99
N LEU A 98 -11.47 2.12 -21.25
CA LEU A 98 -11.08 1.10 -20.28
C LEU A 98 -9.57 1.14 -20.04
N THR A 99 -8.77 1.28 -21.10
CA THR A 99 -7.31 1.43 -21.01
C THR A 99 -6.92 2.63 -20.15
N LYS A 100 -7.54 3.80 -20.39
CA LYS A 100 -7.31 5.01 -19.58
C LYS A 100 -7.74 4.81 -18.12
N ALA A 101 -8.88 4.16 -17.89
CA ALA A 101 -9.35 3.85 -16.55
C ALA A 101 -8.42 2.88 -15.82
N LEU A 102 -7.87 1.88 -16.52
CA LEU A 102 -6.89 0.94 -15.95
C LEU A 102 -5.64 1.69 -15.48
N TYR A 103 -5.02 2.52 -16.33
CA TYR A 103 -3.88 3.35 -15.94
C TYR A 103 -4.17 4.23 -14.73
N ALA A 104 -5.35 4.84 -14.71
CA ALA A 104 -5.75 5.71 -13.62
C ALA A 104 -5.91 4.94 -12.31
N VAL A 105 -6.75 3.89 -12.28
CA VAL A 105 -7.06 3.15 -11.06
C VAL A 105 -5.80 2.49 -10.49
N VAL A 106 -5.06 1.72 -11.29
CA VAL A 106 -3.84 1.05 -10.79
C VAL A 106 -2.74 2.01 -10.33
N GLY A 107 -2.75 3.27 -10.81
CA GLY A 107 -1.80 4.29 -10.39
C GLY A 107 -2.17 5.00 -9.08
N PHE A 108 -3.44 5.00 -8.70
CA PHE A 108 -3.91 5.63 -7.45
C PHE A 108 -4.20 4.64 -6.33
N ASP A 109 -4.52 3.39 -6.67
CA ASP A 109 -4.84 2.33 -5.70
C ASP A 109 -3.72 2.10 -4.68
N ASP A 110 -2.46 2.18 -5.10
CA ASP A 110 -1.31 1.95 -4.23
C ASP A 110 -1.17 2.99 -3.13
N GLY A 111 -1.37 4.27 -3.48
CA GLY A 111 -1.36 5.35 -2.49
C GLY A 111 -2.56 5.28 -1.54
N LEU A 112 -3.75 4.95 -2.04
CA LEU A 112 -4.94 4.79 -1.20
C LEU A 112 -4.83 3.56 -0.28
N ALA A 113 -4.28 2.45 -0.77
CA ALA A 113 -4.02 1.25 0.02
C ALA A 113 -3.10 1.55 1.21
N ILE A 114 -2.10 2.40 1.04
CA ILE A 114 -1.18 2.76 2.13
C ILE A 114 -1.84 3.65 3.17
N ILE A 115 -2.69 4.58 2.74
CA ILE A 115 -3.51 5.36 3.67
C ILE A 115 -4.37 4.40 4.50
N ILE A 116 -5.13 3.52 3.84
CA ILE A 116 -5.98 2.51 4.51
C ILE A 116 -5.14 1.62 5.44
N PHE A 117 -3.96 1.18 5.02
CA PHE A 117 -3.01 0.43 5.84
C PHE A 117 -2.53 1.19 7.06
N GLY A 118 -2.15 2.47 6.93
CA GLY A 118 -1.71 3.28 8.08
C GLY A 118 -2.80 3.40 9.16
N PHE A 119 -4.05 3.65 8.73
CA PHE A 119 -5.20 3.66 9.65
C PHE A 119 -5.49 2.27 10.23
N GLY A 120 -5.56 1.24 9.39
CA GLY A 120 -5.85 -0.13 9.79
C GLY A 120 -4.80 -0.69 10.76
N ALA A 121 -3.52 -0.42 10.51
CA ALA A 121 -2.41 -0.85 11.36
C ALA A 121 -2.41 -0.18 12.72
N SER A 122 -2.58 1.15 12.77
CA SER A 122 -2.69 1.86 14.05
C SER A 122 -3.90 1.36 14.87
N PHE A 123 -5.04 1.14 14.21
CA PHE A 123 -6.21 0.59 14.89
C PHE A 123 -6.00 -0.85 15.39
N ALA A 124 -5.43 -1.73 14.57
CA ALA A 124 -5.12 -3.11 14.97
C ALA A 124 -4.12 -3.17 16.13
N LYS A 125 -3.08 -2.30 16.14
CA LYS A 125 -2.13 -2.18 17.26
C LYS A 125 -2.85 -1.77 18.55
N SER A 126 -3.74 -0.78 18.49
CA SER A 126 -4.50 -0.33 19.66
C SER A 126 -5.39 -1.44 20.23
N LEU A 127 -6.05 -2.22 19.38
CA LEU A 127 -6.84 -3.39 19.80
C LEU A 127 -5.98 -4.41 20.55
N LEU A 128 -4.82 -4.77 19.99
CA LEU A 128 -3.90 -5.74 20.60
C LEU A 128 -3.34 -5.27 21.96
N ILE A 129 -2.98 -3.99 22.07
CA ILE A 129 -2.55 -3.40 23.35
C ILE A 129 -3.70 -3.40 24.36
N GLY A 130 -4.91 -3.09 23.91
CA GLY A 130 -6.13 -3.10 24.74
C GLY A 130 -6.44 -4.48 25.31
N GLU A 131 -6.29 -5.55 24.50
CA GLU A 131 -6.44 -6.94 24.94
C GLU A 131 -5.40 -7.32 26.02
N ALA A 132 -4.14 -6.91 25.85
CA ALA A 132 -3.07 -7.14 26.83
C ALA A 132 -3.34 -6.47 28.19
N SER A 133 -3.98 -5.30 28.17
CA SER A 133 -4.14 -4.45 29.35
C SER A 133 -5.32 -4.87 30.23
N GLY A 134 -6.12 -5.87 29.82
CA GLY A 134 -7.27 -6.39 30.58
C GLY A 134 -8.42 -5.39 30.77
N THR A 135 -8.30 -4.18 30.22
CA THR A 135 -9.34 -3.16 30.23
C THR A 135 -10.37 -3.49 29.16
N THR A 136 -11.57 -3.90 29.58
CA THR A 136 -12.80 -3.81 28.77
C THR A 136 -13.20 -2.33 28.61
N ALA A 137 -12.29 -1.53 28.06
CA ALA A 137 -12.58 -0.14 27.78
C ALA A 137 -13.58 -0.10 26.62
N SER A 138 -14.67 0.65 26.83
CA SER A 138 -15.58 1.08 25.79
C SER A 138 -14.83 1.48 24.51
N VAL A 139 -15.38 1.16 23.33
CA VAL A 139 -14.74 1.34 22.02
C VAL A 139 -14.25 2.79 21.77
N LEU A 140 -14.87 3.79 22.41
CA LEU A 140 -14.53 5.21 22.23
C LEU A 140 -13.12 5.61 22.74
N PRO A 141 -12.72 5.34 23.99
CA PRO A 141 -11.34 5.56 24.46
C PRO A 141 -10.26 4.87 23.62
N THR A 142 -10.52 3.63 23.17
CA THR A 142 -9.56 2.81 22.39
C THR A 142 -9.33 3.35 20.97
N LEU A 143 -10.27 4.17 20.45
CA LEU A 143 -10.14 4.87 19.18
C LEU A 143 -9.32 6.17 19.29
N TRP A 144 -9.27 6.79 20.46
CA TRP A 144 -8.62 8.10 20.63
C TRP A 144 -7.11 8.04 20.39
N THR A 145 -6.45 6.99 20.89
CA THR A 145 -5.01 6.80 20.76
C THR A 145 -4.55 6.66 19.29
N PRO A 146 -5.15 5.81 18.44
CA PRO A 146 -4.89 5.80 16.99
C PRO A 146 -5.13 7.13 16.30
N ILE A 147 -6.24 7.81 16.62
CA ILE A 147 -6.59 9.08 15.96
C ILE A 147 -5.52 10.14 16.25
N VAL A 148 -5.04 10.20 17.49
CA VAL A 148 -3.95 11.11 17.88
C VAL A 148 -2.62 10.70 17.25
N GLU A 149 -2.26 9.41 17.26
CA GLU A 149 -1.04 8.90 16.59
C GLU A 149 -1.03 9.30 15.11
N ILE A 150 -2.13 9.07 14.40
CA ILE A 150 -2.27 9.38 12.98
C ILE A 150 -2.24 10.89 12.76
N GLY A 151 -3.02 11.65 13.53
CA GLY A 151 -3.04 13.11 13.44
C GLY A 151 -1.66 13.72 13.63
N LEU A 152 -0.92 13.29 14.66
CA LEU A 152 0.44 13.75 14.93
C LEU A 152 1.44 13.27 13.88
N SER A 153 1.29 12.08 13.32
CA SER A 153 2.10 11.57 12.21
C SER A 153 1.96 12.48 10.98
N LEU A 154 0.72 12.79 10.60
CA LEU A 154 0.41 13.66 9.47
C LEU A 154 0.88 15.11 9.71
N VAL A 155 0.69 15.64 10.92
CA VAL A 155 1.17 17.00 11.26
C VAL A 155 2.69 17.06 11.20
N THR A 156 3.38 16.12 11.84
CA THR A 156 4.85 16.05 11.85
C THR A 156 5.41 15.91 10.43
N GLY A 157 4.87 14.96 9.65
CA GLY A 157 5.27 14.75 8.26
C GLY A 157 4.95 15.96 7.37
N GLY A 158 3.84 16.65 7.63
CA GLY A 158 3.48 17.88 6.95
C GLY A 158 4.47 19.02 7.21
N ILE A 159 4.85 19.22 8.48
CA ILE A 159 5.85 20.23 8.87
C ILE A 159 7.21 19.94 8.23
N ILE A 160 7.67 18.68 8.30
CA ILE A 160 8.93 18.26 7.68
C ILE A 160 8.86 18.41 6.16
N GLY A 161 7.75 18.03 5.54
CA GLY A 161 7.50 18.18 4.11
C GLY A 161 7.56 19.63 3.64
N LEU A 162 6.97 20.56 4.39
CA LEU A 162 7.03 21.99 4.09
C LEU A 162 8.46 22.54 4.22
N LEU A 163 9.19 22.13 5.27
CA LEU A 163 10.59 22.50 5.47
C LEU A 163 11.47 21.95 4.34
N PHE A 164 11.32 20.67 4.03
CA PHE A 164 12.00 19.99 2.92
C PHE A 164 11.74 20.72 1.59
N CYS A 165 10.48 21.01 1.28
CA CYS A 165 10.08 21.76 0.11
C CYS A 165 10.71 23.16 0.04
N LYS A 166 10.90 23.83 1.19
CA LYS A 166 11.54 25.16 1.26
C LYS A 166 13.06 25.07 1.02
N LEU A 167 13.71 24.03 1.54
CA LEU A 167 15.14 23.79 1.37
C LEU A 167 15.49 23.38 -0.07
N VAL A 168 14.78 22.38 -0.61
CA VAL A 168 15.02 21.86 -1.97
C VAL A 168 14.79 22.93 -3.03
N PHE A 169 13.85 23.85 -2.83
CA PHE A 169 13.61 24.95 -3.77
C PHE A 169 14.83 25.86 -3.96
N ARG A 170 15.75 25.93 -2.98
CA ARG A 170 16.98 26.73 -3.08
C ARG A 170 18.14 25.98 -3.74
N LEU A 171 17.99 24.69 -4.01
CA LEU A 171 19.06 23.84 -4.53
C LEU A 171 18.93 23.63 -6.04
N GLN A 172 20.08 23.64 -6.72
CA GLN A 172 20.16 23.46 -8.17
C GLN A 172 20.77 22.10 -8.55
N LYS A 173 21.68 21.56 -7.74
CA LYS A 173 22.43 20.33 -8.02
C LYS A 173 21.67 19.09 -7.51
N SER A 174 21.53 18.07 -8.35
CA SER A 174 20.83 16.81 -8.00
C SER A 174 21.43 16.09 -6.79
N ARG A 175 22.76 16.14 -6.63
CA ARG A 175 23.46 15.57 -5.47
C ARG A 175 23.00 16.21 -4.15
N ASP A 176 22.91 17.53 -4.12
CA ASP A 176 22.55 18.26 -2.90
C ASP A 176 21.06 18.03 -2.55
N ILE A 177 20.22 17.86 -3.57
CA ILE A 177 18.81 17.47 -3.41
C ILE A 177 18.69 16.08 -2.78
N LEU A 178 19.47 15.09 -3.26
CA LEU A 178 19.51 13.75 -2.66
C LEU A 178 19.93 13.79 -1.19
N ILE A 179 20.95 14.59 -0.85
CA ILE A 179 21.40 14.71 0.55
C ILE A 179 20.28 15.25 1.45
N ILE A 180 19.59 16.31 1.01
CA ILE A 180 18.46 16.89 1.76
C ILE A 180 17.27 15.92 1.83
N LEU A 181 17.03 15.15 0.77
CA LEU A 181 16.00 14.10 0.76
C LEU A 181 16.30 13.01 1.79
N PHE A 182 17.53 12.47 1.78
CA PHE A 182 17.98 11.52 2.80
C PHE A 182 17.84 12.10 4.20
N GLY A 183 18.26 13.35 4.41
CA GLY A 183 18.10 14.04 5.68
C GLY A 183 16.66 14.18 6.12
N ALA A 184 15.74 14.50 5.20
CA ALA A 184 14.31 14.63 5.50
C ALA A 184 13.67 13.30 5.89
N VAL A 185 13.97 12.22 5.15
CA VAL A 185 13.48 10.86 5.46
C VAL A 185 14.05 10.36 6.78
N LEU A 186 15.36 10.54 7.02
CA LEU A 186 15.99 10.16 8.29
C LEU A 186 15.40 10.93 9.48
N LEU A 187 15.17 12.23 9.31
CA LEU A 187 14.55 13.06 10.34
C LEU A 187 13.11 12.64 10.62
N ALA A 188 12.31 12.42 9.56
CA ALA A 188 10.93 11.96 9.69
C ALA A 188 10.85 10.58 10.37
N THR A 189 11.68 9.63 9.95
CA THR A 189 11.80 8.30 10.56
C THR A 189 12.24 8.39 12.02
N GLY A 190 13.30 9.14 12.32
CA GLY A 190 13.81 9.29 13.69
C GLY A 190 12.81 9.95 14.65
N LEU A 191 12.12 11.01 14.20
CA LEU A 191 11.05 11.65 14.98
C LEU A 191 9.85 10.72 15.15
N SER A 192 9.51 9.93 14.13
CA SER A 192 8.41 8.97 14.22
C SER A 192 8.69 7.93 15.30
N ILE A 193 9.90 7.36 15.32
CA ILE A 193 10.31 6.39 16.35
C ILE A 193 10.33 7.05 17.72
N ARG A 194 10.91 8.25 17.84
CA ARG A 194 11.07 8.95 19.12
C ARG A 194 9.75 9.32 19.78
N TRP A 195 8.74 9.69 18.99
CA TRP A 195 7.42 10.11 19.45
C TRP A 195 6.34 9.02 19.30
N HIS A 196 6.73 7.78 18.95
CA HIS A 196 5.81 6.66 18.71
C HIS A 196 4.72 6.99 17.69
N LEU A 197 5.08 7.71 16.62
CA LEU A 197 4.23 8.01 15.48
C LEU A 197 4.36 6.93 14.41
N SER A 198 3.43 6.90 13.46
CA SER A 198 3.52 6.04 12.30
C SER A 198 4.63 6.52 11.35
N LEU A 199 5.69 5.73 11.23
CA LEU A 199 6.82 5.97 10.33
C LEU A 199 6.34 6.12 8.88
N ILE A 200 5.40 5.27 8.46
CA ILE A 200 4.84 5.27 7.10
C ILE A 200 4.07 6.56 6.86
N LEU A 201 3.09 6.87 7.71
CA LEU A 201 2.23 8.03 7.50
C LEU A 201 3.02 9.33 7.54
N THR A 202 4.00 9.42 8.45
CA THR A 202 4.88 10.60 8.55
C THR A 202 5.69 10.79 7.28
N ASN A 203 6.40 9.77 6.80
CA ASN A 203 7.23 9.88 5.58
C ASN A 203 6.38 10.04 4.30
N MET A 204 5.24 9.36 4.21
CA MET A 204 4.28 9.53 3.12
C MET A 204 3.76 10.97 3.07
N MET A 205 3.48 11.59 4.22
CA MET A 205 3.03 12.97 4.26
C MET A 205 4.11 13.95 3.77
N VAL A 206 5.40 13.67 4.01
CA VAL A 206 6.51 14.46 3.44
C VAL A 206 6.45 14.46 1.90
N GLY A 207 6.27 13.28 1.29
CA GLY A 207 6.11 13.14 -0.16
C GLY A 207 4.82 13.75 -0.70
N PHE A 208 3.72 13.59 0.04
CA PHE A 208 2.42 14.16 -0.30
C PHE A 208 2.47 15.69 -0.35
N VAL A 209 3.14 16.32 0.61
CA VAL A 209 3.36 17.77 0.61
C VAL A 209 4.22 18.18 -0.59
N LEU A 210 5.26 17.42 -0.94
CA LEU A 210 6.10 17.69 -2.10
C LEU A 210 5.27 17.76 -3.39
N VAL A 211 4.51 16.71 -3.70
CA VAL A 211 3.78 16.63 -4.98
C VAL A 211 2.63 17.64 -5.06
N ASN A 212 1.99 17.97 -3.93
CA ASN A 212 0.84 18.88 -3.92
C ASN A 212 1.19 20.36 -3.70
N SER A 213 2.38 20.69 -3.21
CA SER A 213 2.77 22.09 -2.91
C SER A 213 3.76 22.67 -3.91
N ARG A 214 4.34 21.85 -4.79
CA ARG A 214 5.41 22.26 -5.71
C ARG A 214 5.05 21.99 -7.16
N ARG A 215 5.76 22.68 -8.06
CA ARG A 215 5.61 22.48 -9.51
C ARG A 215 6.14 21.11 -9.90
N GLU A 216 5.51 20.49 -10.89
CA GLU A 216 5.86 19.16 -11.41
C GLU A 216 7.36 19.03 -11.76
N SER A 217 7.97 20.09 -12.31
CA SER A 217 9.41 20.12 -12.62
C SER A 217 10.32 19.98 -11.39
N LEU A 218 9.91 20.51 -10.24
CA LEU A 218 10.66 20.33 -8.99
C LEU A 218 10.45 18.92 -8.43
N VAL A 219 9.22 18.41 -8.49
CA VAL A 219 8.89 17.04 -8.07
C VAL A 219 9.72 16.03 -8.86
N GLN A 220 9.74 16.14 -10.20
CA GLN A 220 10.55 15.29 -11.07
C GLN A 220 12.04 15.38 -10.74
N ARG A 221 12.55 16.58 -10.41
CA ARG A 221 13.96 16.76 -10.03
C ARG A 221 14.32 16.04 -8.72
N VAL A 222 13.39 15.94 -7.77
CA VAL A 222 13.58 15.18 -6.52
C VAL A 222 13.40 13.68 -6.77
N MET A 223 12.38 13.30 -7.55
CA MET A 223 12.02 11.89 -7.77
C MET A 223 12.99 11.16 -8.70
N ALA A 224 13.51 11.79 -9.76
CA ALA A 224 14.30 11.08 -10.76
C ALA A 224 15.53 10.36 -10.16
N PRO A 225 16.39 11.02 -9.34
CA PRO A 225 17.51 10.32 -8.72
C PRO A 225 17.09 9.27 -7.69
N LEU A 226 15.94 9.46 -7.03
CA LEU A 226 15.39 8.50 -6.09
C LEU A 226 14.90 7.23 -6.79
N LEU A 227 14.18 7.39 -7.91
CA LEU A 227 13.63 6.30 -8.71
C LEU A 227 14.73 5.47 -9.39
N GLU A 228 15.93 5.99 -9.57
CA GLU A 228 17.09 5.19 -9.99
C GLU A 228 17.60 4.24 -8.87
N ILE A 229 17.42 4.61 -7.60
CA ILE A 229 17.89 3.85 -6.43
C ILE A 229 16.81 2.89 -5.91
N MET A 230 15.53 3.26 -6.01
CA MET A 230 14.40 2.46 -5.52
C MET A 230 14.34 1.01 -6.04
N PRO A 231 14.68 0.69 -7.30
CA PRO A 231 14.73 -0.69 -7.76
C PRO A 231 15.68 -1.57 -6.93
N LEU A 232 16.81 -1.04 -6.47
CA LEU A 232 17.73 -1.77 -5.59
C LEU A 232 17.10 -2.04 -4.22
N VAL A 233 16.41 -1.03 -3.68
CA VAL A 233 15.69 -1.15 -2.40
C VAL A 233 14.57 -2.19 -2.51
N PHE A 234 13.78 -2.15 -3.59
CA PHE A 234 12.75 -3.15 -3.86
C PHE A 234 13.30 -4.55 -4.06
N LEU A 235 14.43 -4.71 -4.76
CA LEU A 235 15.13 -5.99 -4.90
C LEU A 235 15.51 -6.58 -3.54
N LEU A 236 16.10 -5.78 -2.65
CA LEU A 236 16.44 -6.21 -1.29
C LEU A 236 15.18 -6.61 -0.51
N PHE A 237 14.10 -5.84 -0.61
CA PHE A 237 12.82 -6.16 0.02
C PHE A 237 12.22 -7.47 -0.52
N PHE A 238 12.21 -7.68 -1.83
CA PHE A 238 11.70 -8.91 -2.43
C PHE A 238 12.55 -10.12 -2.08
N CYS A 239 13.88 -9.99 -2.05
CA CYS A 239 14.77 -11.03 -1.54
C CYS A 239 14.47 -11.35 -0.07
N LEU A 240 14.25 -10.34 0.77
CA LEU A 240 13.90 -10.53 2.18
C LEU A 240 12.52 -11.19 2.34
N ALA A 241 11.51 -10.75 1.60
CA ALA A 241 10.18 -11.37 1.58
C ALA A 241 10.27 -12.84 1.17
N GLY A 242 10.99 -13.13 0.08
CA GLY A 242 11.23 -14.49 -0.41
C GLY A 242 11.99 -15.35 0.59
N ALA A 243 13.03 -14.82 1.24
CA ALA A 243 13.78 -15.53 2.29
C ALA A 243 12.93 -15.83 3.53
N ASN A 244 11.92 -15.00 3.81
CA ASN A 244 10.98 -15.20 4.91
C ASN A 244 9.76 -16.03 4.51
N LEU A 245 9.61 -16.38 3.24
CA LEU A 245 8.49 -17.17 2.75
C LEU A 245 8.66 -18.62 3.18
N LYS A 246 7.80 -19.07 4.10
CA LYS A 246 7.75 -20.48 4.50
C LYS A 246 6.85 -21.25 3.53
N LEU A 247 7.42 -21.84 2.50
CA LEU A 247 6.69 -22.70 1.54
C LEU A 247 5.92 -23.83 2.23
N SER A 248 6.44 -24.34 3.35
CA SER A 248 5.78 -25.35 4.19
C SER A 248 4.51 -24.85 4.88
N ALA A 249 4.29 -23.54 4.98
CA ALA A 249 3.07 -22.95 5.53
C ALA A 249 1.97 -22.76 4.47
N ILE A 250 2.28 -22.90 3.17
CA ILE A 250 1.31 -22.74 2.06
C ILE A 250 0.11 -23.69 2.18
N PRO A 251 0.26 -24.98 2.54
CA PRO A 251 -0.89 -25.87 2.73
C PRO A 251 -1.79 -25.46 3.92
N ALA A 252 -1.19 -24.99 5.02
CA ALA A 252 -1.91 -24.51 6.21
C ALA A 252 -2.62 -23.16 5.97
N LEU A 253 -2.15 -22.38 5.00
CA LEU A 253 -2.75 -21.13 4.56
C LEU A 253 -3.91 -21.31 3.58
N GLY A 254 -4.24 -22.54 3.17
CA GLY A 254 -5.17 -22.81 2.08
C GLY A 254 -6.51 -22.08 2.21
N SER A 255 -7.14 -22.14 3.39
CA SER A 255 -8.43 -21.46 3.63
C SER A 255 -8.30 -19.95 3.73
N LEU A 256 -7.31 -19.43 4.47
CA LEU A 256 -7.11 -18.00 4.65
C LEU A 256 -6.71 -17.30 3.34
N GLY A 257 -5.79 -17.89 2.59
CA GLY A 257 -5.37 -17.40 1.28
C GLY A 257 -6.50 -17.45 0.26
N ALA A 258 -7.29 -18.52 0.21
CA ALA A 258 -8.47 -18.60 -0.64
C ALA A 258 -9.51 -17.54 -0.29
N VAL A 259 -9.82 -17.37 1.00
CA VAL A 259 -10.74 -16.33 1.49
C VAL A 259 -10.23 -14.94 1.14
N TYR A 260 -8.94 -14.66 1.30
CA TYR A 260 -8.34 -13.39 0.90
C TYR A 260 -8.44 -13.17 -0.62
N ILE A 261 -8.08 -14.16 -1.46
CA ILE A 261 -8.14 -14.04 -2.92
C ILE A 261 -9.58 -13.77 -3.37
N LEU A 262 -10.54 -14.55 -2.89
CA LEU A 262 -11.94 -14.42 -3.27
C LEU A 262 -12.52 -13.11 -2.76
N GLY A 263 -12.25 -12.77 -1.49
CA GLY A 263 -12.73 -11.56 -0.87
C GLY A 263 -12.18 -10.31 -1.56
N ARG A 264 -10.87 -10.26 -1.81
CA ARG A 264 -10.24 -9.16 -2.54
C ARG A 264 -10.82 -9.04 -3.95
N SER A 265 -10.90 -10.15 -4.69
CA SER A 265 -11.40 -10.13 -6.07
C SER A 265 -12.86 -9.67 -6.15
N ALA A 266 -13.71 -10.18 -5.25
CA ALA A 266 -15.11 -9.78 -5.17
C ALA A 266 -15.25 -8.31 -4.73
N GLY A 267 -14.43 -7.85 -3.80
CA GLY A 267 -14.42 -6.46 -3.35
C GLY A 267 -13.98 -5.48 -4.43
N LYS A 268 -12.89 -5.76 -5.16
CA LYS A 268 -12.45 -4.91 -6.29
C LYS A 268 -13.49 -4.90 -7.41
N ILE A 269 -13.96 -6.07 -7.85
CA ILE A 269 -14.94 -6.18 -8.95
C ILE A 269 -16.29 -5.56 -8.56
N GLY A 270 -16.78 -5.86 -7.36
CA GLY A 270 -18.03 -5.33 -6.83
C GLY A 270 -17.95 -3.82 -6.61
N GLY A 271 -16.86 -3.33 -6.03
CA GLY A 271 -16.66 -1.91 -5.77
C GLY A 271 -16.52 -1.09 -7.05
N VAL A 272 -15.88 -1.60 -8.11
CA VAL A 272 -15.91 -0.96 -9.43
C VAL A 272 -17.35 -0.80 -9.94
N ARG A 273 -18.17 -1.85 -9.82
CA ARG A 273 -19.58 -1.79 -10.25
C ARG A 273 -20.36 -0.77 -9.43
N LEU A 274 -20.21 -0.78 -8.11
CA LEU A 274 -20.88 0.18 -7.23
C LEU A 274 -20.42 1.62 -7.49
N GLY A 275 -19.12 1.87 -7.56
CA GLY A 275 -18.56 3.19 -7.82
C GLY A 275 -18.97 3.76 -9.19
N SER A 276 -19.14 2.89 -10.17
CA SER A 276 -19.59 3.27 -11.51
C SER A 276 -21.04 3.75 -11.60
N LEU A 277 -21.86 3.55 -10.56
CA LEU A 277 -23.22 4.07 -10.47
C LEU A 277 -23.27 5.57 -10.14
N PHE A 278 -22.22 6.09 -9.50
CA PHE A 278 -22.20 7.46 -8.95
C PHE A 278 -21.59 8.50 -9.88
N GLY A 279 -21.09 8.10 -11.06
CA GLY A 279 -20.53 9.06 -12.01
C GLY A 279 -20.58 8.58 -13.47
N PRO A 280 -20.34 9.49 -14.42
CA PRO A 280 -20.41 9.19 -15.84
C PRO A 280 -19.21 8.35 -16.27
N VAL A 281 -19.43 7.07 -16.52
CA VAL A 281 -18.43 6.15 -17.08
C VAL A 281 -19.06 5.24 -18.13
N GLU A 282 -18.29 4.90 -19.16
CA GLU A 282 -18.73 4.01 -20.24
C GLU A 282 -19.00 2.59 -19.73
N GLU A 283 -19.95 1.89 -20.34
CA GLU A 283 -20.42 0.58 -19.87
C GLU A 283 -19.33 -0.49 -19.84
N LYS A 284 -18.38 -0.46 -20.79
CA LYS A 284 -17.21 -1.35 -20.78
C LYS A 284 -16.29 -1.14 -19.58
N VAL A 285 -16.19 0.09 -19.07
CA VAL A 285 -15.43 0.40 -17.85
C VAL A 285 -16.11 -0.28 -16.66
N LYS A 286 -17.43 -0.10 -16.51
CA LYS A 286 -18.21 -0.70 -15.42
C LYS A 286 -18.09 -2.23 -15.39
N LYS A 287 -18.10 -2.85 -16.57
CA LYS A 287 -18.15 -4.30 -16.72
C LYS A 287 -16.78 -4.98 -16.54
N TYR A 288 -15.71 -4.38 -17.05
CA TYR A 288 -14.42 -5.05 -17.21
C TYR A 288 -13.27 -4.47 -16.38
N LEU A 289 -13.36 -3.23 -15.90
CA LEU A 289 -12.28 -2.60 -15.13
C LEU A 289 -11.89 -3.39 -13.89
N GLY A 290 -12.88 -3.92 -13.14
CA GLY A 290 -12.62 -4.71 -11.95
C GLY A 290 -11.79 -5.98 -12.19
N MET A 291 -11.85 -6.56 -13.40
CA MET A 291 -11.02 -7.72 -13.76
C MET A 291 -9.58 -7.31 -14.08
N GLY A 292 -9.38 -6.13 -14.66
CA GLY A 292 -8.06 -5.66 -15.08
C GLY A 292 -7.23 -5.01 -13.99
N ILE A 293 -7.77 -4.81 -12.78
CA ILE A 293 -7.04 -4.21 -11.65
C ILE A 293 -6.63 -5.23 -10.58
N LEU A 294 -6.78 -6.53 -10.84
CA LEU A 294 -6.53 -7.57 -9.85
C LEU A 294 -5.06 -7.88 -9.60
N SER A 295 -4.13 -7.46 -10.47
CA SER A 295 -2.68 -7.64 -10.22
C SER A 295 -2.29 -7.04 -8.87
N GLN A 296 -1.38 -7.69 -8.13
CA GLN A 296 -0.92 -7.26 -6.80
C GLN A 296 0.54 -7.68 -6.62
N ALA A 297 1.42 -6.74 -6.27
CA ALA A 297 2.85 -7.00 -6.18
C ALA A 297 3.56 -6.16 -5.12
N GLY A 298 4.39 -5.20 -5.54
CA GLY A 298 5.40 -4.54 -4.72
C GLY A 298 4.84 -3.82 -3.49
N VAL A 299 3.78 -3.03 -3.65
CA VAL A 299 3.19 -2.28 -2.53
C VAL A 299 2.61 -3.22 -1.48
N ALA A 300 1.90 -4.26 -1.88
CA ALA A 300 1.35 -5.25 -0.96
C ALA A 300 2.44 -6.01 -0.19
N ILE A 301 3.49 -6.44 -0.89
CA ILE A 301 4.63 -7.12 -0.28
C ILE A 301 5.34 -6.18 0.71
N GLY A 302 5.59 -4.93 0.30
CA GLY A 302 6.16 -3.89 1.16
C GLY A 302 5.34 -3.68 2.42
N LEU A 303 4.02 -3.46 2.30
CA LEU A 303 3.11 -3.30 3.43
C LEU A 303 3.11 -4.52 4.36
N SER A 304 3.17 -5.73 3.81
CA SER A 304 3.21 -6.96 4.59
C SER A 304 4.51 -7.14 5.40
N LEU A 305 5.65 -6.69 4.85
CA LEU A 305 6.91 -6.64 5.57
C LEU A 305 6.88 -5.60 6.69
N ILE A 306 6.26 -4.44 6.43
CA ILE A 306 6.06 -3.41 7.46
C ILE A 306 5.21 -3.94 8.59
N ALA A 307 4.07 -4.56 8.27
CA ALA A 307 3.21 -5.18 9.27
C ALA A 307 3.97 -6.21 10.12
N LYS A 308 4.76 -7.10 9.48
CA LYS A 308 5.60 -8.04 10.22
C LYS A 308 6.58 -7.36 11.17
N HIS A 309 7.23 -6.29 10.71
CA HIS A 309 8.21 -5.57 11.52
C HIS A 309 7.56 -4.84 12.69
N GLU A 310 6.52 -4.03 12.44
CA GLU A 310 5.82 -3.27 13.48
C GLU A 310 5.20 -4.20 14.53
N PHE A 311 4.61 -5.32 14.12
CA PHE A 311 3.97 -6.24 15.03
C PHE A 311 4.97 -7.07 15.84
N ALA A 312 6.16 -7.33 15.29
CA ALA A 312 7.26 -7.93 16.04
C ALA A 312 7.84 -6.96 17.09
N GLN A 313 7.92 -5.66 16.77
CA GLN A 313 8.29 -4.62 17.75
C GLN A 313 7.23 -4.51 18.86
N LEU A 314 5.94 -4.58 18.50
CA LEU A 314 4.85 -4.56 19.46
C LEU A 314 4.91 -5.75 20.42
N ASP A 315 5.18 -6.95 19.89
CA ASP A 315 5.41 -8.15 20.71
C ASP A 315 6.58 -7.94 21.68
N ALA A 316 7.73 -7.45 21.21
CA ALA A 316 8.89 -7.21 22.06
C ALA A 316 8.64 -6.14 23.15
N GLN A 317 7.82 -5.13 22.86
CA GLN A 317 7.55 -4.03 23.79
C GLN A 317 6.47 -4.37 24.83
N TYR A 318 5.41 -5.08 24.42
CA TYR A 318 4.23 -5.33 25.25
C TYR A 318 4.03 -6.81 25.62
N ASN A 319 4.96 -7.69 25.21
CA ASN A 319 4.89 -9.15 25.40
C ASN A 319 3.60 -9.75 24.81
N LEU A 320 3.36 -9.44 23.54
CA LEU A 320 2.16 -9.77 22.77
C LEU A 320 2.48 -10.77 21.63
N PRO A 321 2.64 -12.08 21.93
CA PRO A 321 3.06 -13.06 20.94
C PRO A 321 2.07 -13.19 19.78
N HIS A 322 0.79 -12.88 20.04
CA HIS A 322 -0.26 -12.84 19.03
C HIS A 322 0.03 -11.81 17.91
N ALA A 323 0.60 -10.65 18.24
CA ALA A 323 0.98 -9.64 17.26
C ALA A 323 2.01 -10.20 16.27
N SER A 324 3.05 -10.85 16.77
CA SER A 324 4.09 -11.47 15.94
C SER A 324 3.52 -12.55 15.01
N ILE A 325 2.56 -13.36 15.48
CA ILE A 325 1.85 -14.36 14.67
C ILE A 325 1.07 -13.69 13.53
N ILE A 326 0.35 -12.60 13.80
CA ILE A 326 -0.37 -11.82 12.78
C ILE A 326 0.62 -11.34 11.70
N GLY A 327 1.73 -10.73 12.12
CA GLY A 327 2.75 -10.22 11.21
C GLY A 327 3.32 -11.29 10.27
N VAL A 328 3.61 -12.48 10.80
CA VAL A 328 4.10 -13.61 10.00
C VAL A 328 3.01 -14.16 9.06
N ALA A 329 1.77 -14.28 9.55
CA ALA A 329 0.65 -14.79 8.77
C ALA A 329 0.35 -13.88 7.57
N VAL A 330 0.35 -12.56 7.79
CA VAL A 330 0.13 -11.54 6.76
C VAL A 330 1.25 -11.56 5.73
N LEU A 331 2.53 -11.52 6.13
CA LEU A 331 3.65 -11.60 5.19
C LEU A 331 3.56 -12.84 4.30
N THR A 332 3.35 -14.00 4.92
CA THR A 332 3.33 -15.27 4.19
C THR A 332 2.16 -15.33 3.21
N THR A 333 0.96 -15.00 3.68
CA THR A 333 -0.27 -15.04 2.86
C THR A 333 -0.21 -14.03 1.72
N ILE A 334 0.12 -12.76 2.00
CA ILE A 334 0.16 -11.71 0.99
C ILE A 334 1.20 -12.03 -0.06
N THR A 335 2.42 -12.43 0.33
CA THR A 335 3.47 -12.82 -0.64
C THR A 335 3.03 -13.98 -1.52
N THR A 336 2.40 -15.02 -0.97
CA THR A 336 1.88 -16.14 -1.77
C THR A 336 0.74 -15.71 -2.70
N THR A 337 -0.20 -14.91 -2.23
CA THR A 337 -1.34 -14.45 -3.04
C THR A 337 -0.91 -13.44 -4.11
N CYS A 338 0.15 -12.66 -3.90
CA CYS A 338 0.75 -11.81 -4.93
C CYS A 338 1.25 -12.64 -6.12
N VAL A 339 1.89 -13.80 -5.89
CA VAL A 339 2.27 -14.71 -6.98
C VAL A 339 1.06 -15.14 -7.79
N PHE A 340 -0.05 -15.47 -7.11
CA PHE A 340 -1.31 -15.81 -7.79
C PHE A 340 -1.83 -14.63 -8.63
N PHE A 341 -1.89 -13.42 -8.06
CA PHE A 341 -2.41 -12.25 -8.75
C PHE A 341 -1.50 -11.74 -9.87
N GLU A 342 -0.18 -11.92 -9.80
CA GLU A 342 0.75 -11.59 -10.90
C GLU A 342 0.64 -12.56 -12.09
N ILE A 343 0.19 -13.80 -11.86
CA ILE A 343 -0.10 -14.74 -12.96
C ILE A 343 -1.48 -14.46 -13.55
N ILE A 344 -2.50 -14.37 -12.69
CA ILE A 344 -3.91 -14.27 -13.12
C ILE A 344 -4.27 -12.86 -13.59
N GLY A 345 -3.70 -11.82 -12.96
CA GLY A 345 -4.00 -10.41 -13.24
C GLY A 345 -3.78 -10.04 -14.71
N PRO A 346 -2.58 -10.21 -15.27
CA PRO A 346 -2.31 -9.93 -16.69
C PRO A 346 -3.24 -10.68 -17.66
N ILE A 347 -3.57 -11.94 -17.36
CA ILE A 347 -4.50 -12.75 -18.17
C ILE A 347 -5.90 -12.12 -18.17
N LEU A 348 -6.40 -11.73 -16.99
CA LEU A 348 -7.70 -11.08 -16.86
C LEU A 348 -7.72 -9.67 -17.46
N THR A 349 -6.63 -8.92 -17.36
CA THR A 349 -6.47 -7.62 -18.04
C THR A 349 -6.56 -7.78 -19.56
N LYS A 350 -5.86 -8.76 -20.14
CA LYS A 350 -5.93 -9.05 -21.58
C LYS A 350 -7.34 -9.44 -22.00
N PHE A 351 -7.99 -10.29 -21.22
CA PHE A 351 -9.38 -10.69 -21.45
C PHE A 351 -10.34 -9.49 -21.41
N ALA A 352 -10.21 -8.63 -20.40
CA ALA A 352 -11.00 -7.41 -20.24
C ALA A 352 -10.85 -6.46 -21.44
N LEU A 353 -9.62 -6.20 -21.87
CA LEU A 353 -9.32 -5.36 -23.02
C LEU A 353 -9.86 -5.94 -24.33
N LYS A 354 -9.73 -7.25 -24.55
CA LYS A 354 -10.29 -7.95 -25.71
C LYS A 354 -11.81 -7.84 -25.75
N LYS A 355 -12.47 -8.06 -24.61
CA LYS A 355 -13.94 -7.96 -24.50
C LYS A 355 -14.48 -6.54 -24.57
N ALA A 356 -13.65 -5.54 -24.25
CA ALA A 356 -13.97 -4.13 -24.41
C ALA A 356 -13.73 -3.61 -25.84
N GLY A 357 -13.17 -4.43 -26.74
CA GLY A 357 -12.85 -4.04 -28.11
C GLY A 357 -11.72 -3.01 -28.20
N GLU A 358 -10.82 -2.97 -27.21
CA GLU A 358 -9.72 -1.99 -27.15
C GLU A 358 -8.38 -2.54 -27.65
N ILE A 359 -8.31 -3.83 -27.97
CA ILE A 359 -7.16 -4.46 -28.62
C ILE A 359 -7.33 -4.34 -30.15
N PRO A 360 -6.36 -3.77 -30.89
CA PRO A 360 -6.40 -3.70 -32.35
C PRO A 360 -6.47 -5.09 -33.00
N HIS A 361 -7.19 -5.20 -34.13
CA HIS A 361 -7.41 -6.46 -34.86
C HIS A 361 -6.13 -7.17 -35.35
N GLU A 362 -4.99 -6.49 -35.39
CA GLU A 362 -3.69 -7.06 -35.81
C GLU A 362 -2.90 -7.72 -34.65
N ALA A 363 -3.38 -7.58 -33.40
CA ALA A 363 -2.69 -8.05 -32.19
C ALA A 363 -3.47 -9.15 -31.42
N SER A 364 -4.53 -9.70 -32.00
CA SER A 364 -5.59 -10.46 -31.30
C SER A 364 -5.47 -11.98 -31.28
#